data_AF-A0A1J3J5H3-F1
#
_entry.id   AF-A0A1J3J5H3-F1
#
_cell.length_a   1.000
_cell.length_b   1.000
_cell.length_c   1.000
_cell.angle_alpha   90.00
_cell.angle_beta   90.00
_cell.angle_gamma   90.00
#
_symmetry.space_group_name_H-M   'P 1'
#
loop_
_entity.id
_entity.type
_entity.pdbx_description
1 polymer ?
#
loop_
_entity_poly.entity_id
_entity_poly.type
_entity_poly.pdbx_seq_one_letter_code
_entity_poly.pdbx_strand_id
1 'polypeptide(L)'
;DYGRLSFFDDLVNNLVAGDNAAVATAENKAKELTGQDREFADIYVRFMKVYQKRGSTFPKDEKERMARLLAGSGVTRQKRDEFGVKTNILTS
;
A
#
# COMPACT_ATOMS: atom_id res chain seq x y z
N ASP A 1 -3.37 12.75 0.02
CA ASP A 1 -4.49 12.02 -0.61
C ASP A 1 -5.22 11.14 0.40
N TYR A 2 -6.51 10.89 0.19
CA TYR A 2 -7.28 9.95 1.00
C TYR A 2 -6.64 8.56 0.94
N GLY A 3 -6.49 7.91 2.10
CA GLY A 3 -5.81 6.61 2.21
C GLY A 3 -4.31 6.68 2.49
N ARG A 4 -3.68 7.86 2.46
CA ARG A 4 -2.24 7.99 2.75
C ARG A 4 -1.96 8.23 4.22
N LEU A 5 -0.93 7.58 4.73
CA LEU A 5 -0.42 7.76 6.09
C LEU A 5 1.06 8.16 5.99
N SER A 6 1.38 9.42 6.31
CA SER A 6 2.73 9.98 6.10
C SER A 6 3.83 9.16 6.77
N PHE A 7 3.59 8.67 7.99
CA PHE A 7 4.54 7.79 8.68
C PHE A 7 4.84 6.51 7.90
N PHE A 8 3.83 5.94 7.22
CA PHE A 8 4.04 4.75 6.40
C PHE A 8 4.69 5.09 5.05
N ASP A 9 4.43 6.27 4.49
CA ASP A 9 5.16 6.78 3.31
C ASP A 9 6.67 6.85 3.60
N ASP A 10 7.06 7.37 4.77
CA ASP A 10 8.46 7.41 5.20
C ASP A 10 9.07 6.01 5.34
N LEU A 11 8.31 5.05 5.88
CA LEU A 11 8.77 3.66 5.98
C LEU A 11 8.89 2.98 4.62
N VAL A 12 8.02 3.30 3.65
CA VAL A 12 8.15 2.83 2.27
C VAL A 12 9.44 3.37 1.65
N ASN A 13 9.73 4.67 1.83
CA ASN A 13 10.97 5.28 1.34
C ASN A 13 12.22 4.63 1.98
N ASN A 14 12.19 4.37 3.28
CA ASN A 14 13.27 3.66 3.97
C ASN A 14 13.46 2.24 3.41
N LEU A 15 12.37 1.50 3.17
CA LEU A 15 12.44 0.17 2.56
C LEU A 15 13.03 0.21 1.14
N VAL A 16 12.63 1.19 0.33
CA VAL A 16 13.17 1.39 -1.03
C VAL A 16 14.66 1.74 -0.97
N ALA A 17 15.10 2.50 0.04
CA ALA A 17 16.50 2.80 0.31
C ALA A 17 17.30 1.60 0.88
N GLY A 18 16.64 0.47 1.17
CA GLY A 18 17.28 -0.77 1.60
C GLY A 18 17.09 -1.11 3.09
N ASP A 19 16.35 -0.32 3.85
CA ASP A 19 16.01 -0.63 5.24
C ASP A 19 14.90 -1.68 5.33
N ASN A 20 15.31 -2.94 5.41
CA ASN A 20 14.39 -4.07 5.59
C ASN A 20 13.66 -4.07 6.94
N ALA A 21 14.15 -3.36 7.96
CA ALA A 21 13.49 -3.27 9.26
C ALA A 21 12.22 -2.41 9.20
N ALA A 22 12.10 -1.53 8.20
CA ALA A 22 10.92 -0.70 7.99
C ALA A 22 9.62 -1.50 7.91
N VAL A 23 9.64 -2.74 7.40
CA VAL A 23 8.48 -3.63 7.35
C VAL A 23 8.00 -3.98 8.77
N ALA A 24 8.91 -4.37 9.66
CA ALA A 24 8.56 -4.73 11.04
C ALA A 24 8.08 -3.50 11.83
N THR A 25 8.69 -2.33 11.59
CA THR A 25 8.24 -1.06 12.16
C THR A 25 6.81 -0.72 11.70
N ALA A 26 6.50 -0.90 10.42
CA ALA A 26 5.16 -0.70 9.88
C ALA A 26 4.15 -1.65 10.52
N GLU A 27 4.49 -2.93 10.67
CA GLU A 27 3.63 -3.93 11.33
C GLU A 27 3.29 -3.55 12.77
N ASN A 28 4.29 -3.11 13.53
CA ASN A 28 4.09 -2.72 14.91
C ASN A 28 3.26 -1.44 15.01
N LYS A 29 3.57 -0.43 14.19
CA LYS A 29 2.78 0.80 14.17
C LYS A 29 1.33 0.55 13.77
N ALA A 30 1.10 -0.33 12.79
CA ALA A 30 -0.25 -0.69 12.38
C ALA A 30 -1.07 -1.22 13.57
N LYS A 31 -0.48 -1.99 14.50
CA LYS A 31 -1.19 -2.59 15.65
C LYS A 31 -1.71 -1.54 16.65
N GLU A 32 -1.12 -0.35 16.64
CA GLU A 32 -1.53 0.78 17.48
C GLU A 32 -2.70 1.56 16.88
N LEU A 33 -2.96 1.38 15.59
CA LEU A 33 -4.03 2.08 14.88
C LEU A 33 -5.36 1.34 15.01
N THR A 34 -6.45 2.09 14.89
CA THR A 34 -7.82 1.55 14.89
C THR A 34 -8.64 2.17 13.76
N GLY A 35 -9.81 1.59 13.47
CA GLY A 35 -10.72 2.10 12.45
C GLY A 35 -10.09 2.16 11.06
N GLN A 36 -10.37 3.22 10.33
CA GLN A 36 -9.95 3.39 8.94
C GLN A 36 -8.43 3.48 8.76
N ASP A 37 -7.72 4.12 9.68
CA ASP A 37 -6.26 4.22 9.61
C ASP A 37 -5.59 2.85 9.76
N ARG A 38 -6.17 1.95 10.57
CA ARG A 38 -5.73 0.56 10.67
C ARG A 38 -5.87 -0.18 9.34
N GLU A 39 -7.00 -0.01 8.66
CA GLU A 39 -7.25 -0.63 7.35
C GLU A 39 -6.24 -0.13 6.31
N PHE A 40 -5.94 1.16 6.29
CA PHE A 40 -4.93 1.74 5.41
C PHE A 40 -3.52 1.24 5.74
N ALA A 41 -3.14 1.24 7.01
CA ALA A 41 -1.85 0.71 7.46
C ALA A 41 -1.64 -0.77 7.08
N ASP A 42 -2.69 -1.59 7.15
CA ASP A 42 -2.63 -2.99 6.71
C ASP A 42 -2.38 -3.14 5.21
N ILE A 43 -2.83 -2.18 4.39
CA ILE A 43 -2.50 -2.12 2.96
C ILE A 43 -1.01 -1.79 2.77
N TYR A 44 -0.49 -0.76 3.46
CA TYR A 44 0.93 -0.42 3.42
C TYR A 44 1.81 -1.62 3.78
N VAL A 45 1.55 -2.24 4.94
CA VAL A 45 2.32 -3.41 5.41
C VAL A 45 2.31 -4.53 4.38
N ARG A 46 1.15 -4.81 3.76
CA ARG A 46 1.05 -5.84 2.72
C ARG A 46 1.91 -5.50 1.52
N PHE A 47 1.85 -4.27 1.02
CA PHE A 47 2.62 -3.82 -0.13
C PHE A 47 4.12 -3.80 0.15
N MET A 48 4.54 -3.33 1.32
CA MET A 48 5.93 -3.38 1.77
C MET A 48 6.47 -4.81 1.82
N LYS A 49 5.70 -5.78 2.33
CA LYS A 49 6.10 -7.20 2.33
C LYS A 49 6.24 -7.78 0.93
N VAL A 50 5.36 -7.41 0.00
CA VAL A 50 5.45 -7.88 -1.37
C VAL A 50 6.63 -7.22 -2.09
N TYR A 51 6.88 -5.94 -1.86
CA TYR A 51 8.06 -5.23 -2.34
C TYR A 51 9.35 -5.87 -1.82
N GLN A 52 9.43 -6.20 -0.53
CA GLN A 52 10.59 -6.88 0.04
C GLN A 52 10.89 -8.23 -0.66
N LYS A 53 9.85 -8.93 -1.13
CA LYS A 53 10.00 -10.21 -1.85
C LYS A 53 10.32 -10.05 -3.35
N ARG A 54 9.75 -9.03 -4.00
CA ARG A 54 9.76 -8.87 -5.47
C ARG A 54 10.60 -7.69 -5.98
N GLY A 55 11.08 -6.85 -5.06
CA GLY A 55 11.79 -5.61 -5.35
C GLY A 55 10.97 -4.61 -6.16
N SER A 56 11.68 -3.77 -6.89
CA SER A 56 11.18 -2.64 -7.68
C SER A 56 10.25 -3.00 -8.84
N THR A 57 10.09 -4.28 -9.17
CA THR A 57 9.10 -4.73 -10.17
C THR A 57 7.66 -4.65 -9.66
N PHE A 58 7.47 -4.80 -8.35
CA PHE A 58 6.14 -4.88 -7.75
C PHE A 58 5.26 -3.64 -7.96
N PRO A 59 5.73 -2.40 -7.73
CA PRO A 59 4.88 -1.21 -7.85
C PRO A 59 4.31 -1.04 -9.27
N LYS A 60 5.09 -1.36 -10.30
CA LYS A 60 4.65 -1.30 -11.69
C LYS A 60 3.56 -2.33 -11.97
N ASP A 61 3.83 -3.59 -11.64
CA ASP A 61 2.89 -4.69 -11.87
C ASP A 61 1.56 -4.48 -11.13
N GLU A 62 1.63 -3.95 -9.92
CA GLU A 62 0.45 -3.70 -9.09
C GLU A 62 -0.38 -2.54 -9.64
N LYS A 63 0.25 -1.45 -10.12
CA LYS A 63 -0.44 -0.36 -10.81
C LYS A 63 -1.16 -0.83 -12.06
N GLU A 64 -0.49 -1.63 -12.89
CA GLU A 64 -1.12 -2.20 -14.09
C GLU A 64 -2.28 -3.14 -13.74
N ARG A 65 -2.13 -3.95 -12.68
CA ARG A 65 -3.22 -4.81 -12.19
C ARG A 65 -4.41 -3.99 -11.72
N MET A 66 -4.19 -2.92 -10.96
CA MET A 66 -5.28 -2.03 -10.50
C MET A 66 -5.99 -1.36 -11.68
N ALA A 67 -5.23 -0.87 -12.66
CA ALA A 67 -5.79 -0.27 -13.88
C ALA A 67 -6.67 -1.26 -14.67
N ARG A 68 -6.21 -2.51 -14.84
CA ARG A 68 -7.00 -3.57 -15.49
C ARG A 68 -8.29 -3.90 -14.74
N LEU A 69 -8.24 -3.95 -13.41
CA LEU A 69 -9.42 -4.21 -12.59
C LEU A 69 -10.42 -3.05 -12.72
N LEU A 70 -9.95 -1.80 -12.62
CA LEU A 70 -10.80 -0.61 -12.76
C LEU A 70 -11.46 -0.48 -14.14
N ALA A 71 -10.78 -0.92 -15.20
CA ALA A 71 -11.34 -0.95 -16.56
C ALA A 71 -12.40 -2.05 -16.75
N GLY A 72 -12.47 -3.04 -15.86
CA GLY A 72 -13.46 -4.12 -15.91
C GLY A 72 -14.86 -3.63 -15.51
N SER A 73 -15.88 -4.08 -16.23
CA SER A 73 -17.29 -3.69 -16.04
C SER A 73 -17.97 -4.24 -14.76
N GLY A 74 -17.26 -5.04 -13.95
CA GLY A 74 -17.79 -5.72 -12.76
C GLY A 74 -17.35 -5.14 -11.41
N VAL A 75 -16.70 -3.98 -11.38
CA VAL A 75 -16.17 -3.40 -10.12
C VAL A 75 -17.22 -2.54 -9.43
N THR A 76 -17.62 -2.95 -8.22
CA THR A 76 -18.52 -2.16 -7.37
C THR A 76 -17.88 -0.83 -6.98
N ARG A 77 -18.69 0.17 -6.64
CA ARG A 77 -18.18 1.49 -6.20
C ARG A 77 -17.19 1.36 -5.04
N GLN A 78 -17.51 0.53 -4.05
CA GLN A 78 -16.63 0.25 -2.91
C GLN A 78 -15.27 -0.30 -3.33
N LYS A 79 -15.22 -1.23 -4.29
CA LYS A 79 -13.95 -1.76 -4.80
C LYS A 79 -13.16 -0.70 -5.58
N ARG A 80 -13.81 0.24 -6.25
CA ARG A 80 -13.13 1.38 -6.88
C ARG A 80 -12.49 2.29 -5.85
N ASP A 81 -13.19 2.57 -4.74
CA ASP A 81 -12.66 3.39 -3.65
C ASP A 81 -11.44 2.71 -3.00
N GLU A 82 -11.51 1.39 -2.75
CA GLU A 82 -10.37 0.59 -2.29
C GLU A 82 -9.18 0.60 -3.25
N PHE A 83 -9.43 0.51 -4.57
CA PHE A 83 -8.36 0.58 -5.58
C PHE A 83 -7.77 1.99 -5.68
N GLY A 84 -8.58 3.03 -5.47
CA GLY A 84 -8.10 4.41 -5.35
C GLY A 84 -7.14 4.56 -4.18
N VAL A 85 -7.52 4.08 -2.99
CA VAL A 85 -6.65 4.07 -1.80
C VAL A 85 -5.34 3.31 -2.08
N LYS A 86 -5.42 2.10 -2.63
CA LYS A 86 -4.22 1.31 -2.98
C LYS A 86 -3.32 2.02 -3.98
N THR A 87 -3.90 2.69 -4.97
CA THR A 87 -3.14 3.43 -5.98
C THR A 87 -2.42 4.62 -5.34
N ASN A 88 -3.10 5.39 -4.49
CA ASN A 88 -2.51 6.52 -3.78
C ASN A 88 -1.32 6.08 -2.91
N ILE A 89 -1.46 4.92 -2.24
CA ILE A 89 -0.40 4.29 -1.44
C ILE A 89 0.77 3.80 -2.32
N LEU A 90 0.52 3.24 -3.50
CA LEU A 90 1.58 2.78 -4.42
C LEU A 90 2.31 3.92 -5.15
N THR A 91 1.76 5.12 -5.12
CA THR A 91 2.37 6.33 -5.65
C THR A 91 3.04 7.17 -4.58
N SER A 92 3.06 6.71 -3.32
CA SER A 92 3.74 7.38 -2.23
C SER A 92 5.25 7.29 -2.34
#